data_AF-A0AAW8ARF8-F1
#
_entry.id   AF-A0AAW8ARF8-F1
#
_cell.length_a   1.000
_cell.length_b   1.000
_cell.length_c   1.000
_cell.angle_alpha   90.00
_cell.angle_beta   90.00
_cell.angle_gamma   90.00
#
_symmetry.space_group_name_H-M   'P 1'
#
loop_
_entity.id
_entity.type
_entity.pdbx_description
1 polymer ?
#
loop_
_entity_poly.entity_id
_entity_poly.type
_entity_poly.pdbx_seq_one_letter_code
_entity_poly.pdbx_strand_id
1 'polypeptide(L)' 'MTRTVLVTGGGTGIGRAVAAAFARDGDTVFVTGRRTETLEKTAEELGDAVHALTCDNSDPKDLKRLQDSLPGTIDV' A
#
# COMPACT_ATOMS: atom_id res chain seq x y z
N MET A 1 -4.04 -12.10 -15.03
CA MET A 1 -4.63 -11.39 -13.88
C MET A 1 -3.52 -10.60 -13.24
N THR A 2 -3.76 -9.31 -12.97
CA THR A 2 -2.86 -8.47 -12.17
C THR A 2 -2.98 -8.88 -10.70
N ARG A 3 -1.86 -8.92 -9.97
CA ARG A 3 -1.88 -9.28 -8.55
C ARG A 3 -2.30 -8.07 -7.72
N THR A 4 -2.90 -8.34 -6.57
CA THR A 4 -3.10 -7.35 -5.52
C THR A 4 -2.03 -7.52 -4.46
N VAL A 5 -1.25 -6.47 -4.21
CA VAL A 5 -0.10 -6.49 -3.31
C VAL A 5 -0.30 -5.51 -2.15
N LEU A 6 -0.04 -5.94 -0.92
CA LEU A 6 -0.07 -5.08 0.27
C LEU A 6 1.35 -4.85 0.80
N VAL A 7 1.83 -3.60 0.76
CA VAL A 7 3.15 -3.22 1.29
C VAL A 7 2.99 -2.38 2.55
N THR A 8 3.21 -3.00 3.71
CA THR A 8 3.32 -2.25 4.98
C THR A 8 4.62 -1.46 5.03
N GLY A 9 4.58 -0.23 5.52
CA GLY A 9 5.73 0.67 5.52
C GLY A 9 6.10 1.17 4.11
N GLY A 10 5.14 1.19 3.17
CA GLY A 10 5.39 1.48 1.76
C GLY A 10 5.73 2.95 1.43
N GLY A 11 5.68 3.87 2.39
CA GLY A 11 5.89 5.30 2.12
C GLY A 11 7.35 5.74 1.93
N THR A 12 8.34 4.98 2.41
CA THR A 12 9.77 5.34 2.27
C THR A 12 10.68 4.11 2.15
N GLY A 13 11.95 4.35 1.83
CA GLY A 13 13.02 3.35 1.93
C GLY A 13 12.70 2.05 1.18
N ILE A 14 12.89 0.92 1.87
CA ILE A 14 12.71 -0.43 1.31
C ILE A 14 11.26 -0.65 0.89
N GLY A 15 10.28 -0.26 1.71
CA GLY A 15 8.86 -0.45 1.38
C GLY A 15 8.46 0.29 0.11
N ARG A 16 8.91 1.54 -0.06
CA ARG A 16 8.68 2.29 -1.30
C ARG A 16 9.35 1.63 -2.52
N ALA A 17 10.58 1.12 -2.35
CA ALA A 17 11.28 0.43 -3.43
C ALA A 17 10.57 -0.86 -3.86
N VAL A 18 10.02 -1.62 -2.90
CA VAL A 18 9.22 -2.82 -3.15
C VAL A 18 7.91 -2.46 -3.86
N ALA A 19 7.19 -1.45 -3.37
CA ALA A 19 5.97 -0.96 -4.02
C ALA A 19 6.21 -0.53 -5.48
N ALA A 20 7.33 0.17 -5.72
CA ALA A 20 7.73 0.58 -7.06
C ALA A 20 8.04 -0.62 -7.98
N ALA A 21 8.64 -1.70 -7.44
CA ALA A 21 8.92 -2.89 -8.24
C ALA A 21 7.62 -3.58 -8.69
N PHE A 22 6.68 -3.81 -7.77
CA PHE A 22 5.38 -4.41 -8.11
C PHE A 22 4.55 -3.54 -9.06
N ALA A 23 4.53 -2.22 -8.85
CA ALA A 23 3.83 -1.31 -9.75
C ALA A 23 4.40 -1.34 -11.18
N ARG A 24 5.73 -1.45 -11.31
CA ARG A 24 6.41 -1.60 -12.62
C ARG A 24 6.08 -2.92 -13.33
N ASP A 25 5.77 -3.97 -12.57
CA ASP A 25 5.34 -5.26 -13.09
C ASP A 25 3.85 -5.28 -13.46
N GLY A 26 3.13 -4.17 -13.22
CA GLY A 26 1.72 -3.98 -13.57
C GLY A 26 0.74 -4.42 -12.49
N ASP A 27 1.22 -4.71 -11.28
CA ASP A 27 0.37 -5.11 -10.16
C ASP A 27 -0.36 -3.91 -9.53
N THR A 28 -1.52 -4.18 -8.91
CA THR A 28 -2.22 -3.21 -8.07
C THR A 28 -1.62 -3.25 -6.67
N VAL A 29 -1.08 -2.12 -6.21
CA VAL A 29 -0.30 -2.05 -4.97
C VAL A 29 -0.99 -1.14 -3.96
N PHE A 30 -1.16 -1.63 -2.74
CA PHE A 30 -1.62 -0.84 -1.60
C PHE A 30 -0.44 -0.61 -0.65
N VAL A 31 -0.04 0.65 -0.46
CA VAL A 31 1.00 1.02 0.52
C VAL A 31 0.35 1.47 1.83
N THR A 32 0.84 0.95 2.95
CA THR A 32 0.32 1.31 4.28
C THR A 32 1.37 1.87 5.22
N GLY A 33 0.90 2.63 6.21
CA GLY A 33 1.73 3.22 7.26
C GLY A 33 1.02 4.35 7.99
N ARG A 34 1.71 4.98 8.94
CA ARG A 34 1.12 5.98 9.84
C ARG A 34 1.08 7.41 9.28
N ARG A 35 1.88 7.71 8.25
CA ARG A 35 2.05 9.07 7.73
C ARG A 35 1.35 9.21 6.39
N THR A 36 0.13 9.70 6.39
CA THR A 36 -0.74 9.85 5.22
C THR A 36 -0.03 10.60 4.08
N GLU A 37 0.49 11.80 4.34
CA GLU A 37 1.17 12.63 3.33
C GLU A 37 2.35 11.91 2.65
N THR A 38 3.07 11.07 3.41
CA THR A 38 4.21 10.30 2.85
C THR A 38 3.75 9.16 1.95
N LEU A 39 2.63 8.52 2.30
CA LEU A 39 2.04 7.45 1.49
C LEU A 39 1.40 8.02 0.22
N GLU A 40 0.65 9.11 0.33
CA GLU A 40 0.01 9.79 -0.79
C GLU A 40 1.05 10.25 -1.81
N LYS A 41 2.11 10.92 -1.36
CA LYS A 41 3.23 11.29 -2.23
C LYS A 41 3.86 10.08 -2.92
N THR A 42 3.98 8.94 -2.22
CA THR A 42 4.50 7.71 -2.84
C THR A 42 3.55 7.18 -3.91
N ALA A 43 2.24 7.15 -3.64
CA ALA A 43 1.25 6.72 -4.61
C ALA A 43 1.27 7.62 -5.87
N GLU A 44 1.28 8.94 -5.67
CA GLU A 44 1.38 9.92 -6.76
C GLU A 44 2.65 9.74 -7.62
N GLU A 45 3.80 9.53 -6.98
CA GLU A 45 5.08 9.34 -7.69
C GLU A 45 5.18 8.01 -8.43
N LEU A 46 4.49 6.96 -7.97
CA LEU A 46 4.55 5.62 -8.55
C LEU A 46 3.42 5.33 -9.56
N GLY A 47 2.37 6.15 -9.57
CA GLY A 47 1.29 6.15 -10.55
C GLY A 47 0.01 5.44 -10.10
N ASP A 48 -0.99 5.44 -10.98
CA ASP A 48 -2.39 5.09 -10.68
C ASP A 48 -2.63 3.68 -10.12
N ALA A 49 -1.67 2.77 -10.31
CA ALA A 49 -1.73 1.41 -9.78
C ALA A 49 -1.36 1.33 -8.28
N VAL A 50 -0.88 2.42 -7.68
CA VAL A 50 -0.47 2.48 -6.28
C VAL A 50 -1.48 3.29 -5.47
N HIS A 51 -1.97 2.71 -4.38
CA HIS A 51 -2.99 3.30 -3.51
C HIS A 51 -2.45 3.46 -2.08
N ALA A 52 -2.67 4.63 -1.49
CA ALA A 52 -2.26 4.94 -0.13
C ALA A 52 -3.37 4.61 0.88
N LEU A 53 -3.07 3.79 1.89
CA LEU A 53 -3.98 3.50 3.01
C LEU A 53 -3.29 3.78 4.34
N THR A 54 -3.81 4.74 5.11
CA THR A 54 -3.26 5.04 6.44
C THR A 54 -3.68 3.97 7.44
N CYS A 55 -2.71 3.43 8.18
CA CYS A 55 -2.95 2.41 9.19
C CYS A 55 -1.84 2.45 10.25
N ASP A 56 -2.23 2.50 11.53
CA ASP A 56 -1.34 2.11 12.62
C ASP A 56 -1.47 0.61 12.92
N ASN A 57 -0.45 -0.17 12.56
CA ASN A 57 -0.43 -1.63 12.78
C ASN A 57 -0.46 -2.03 14.28
N SER A 58 -0.31 -1.09 15.20
CA SER A 58 -0.46 -1.34 16.64
C SER A 58 -1.88 -1.14 17.17
N ASP A 59 -2.80 -0.55 16.39
CA ASP A 59 -4.22 -0.38 16.75
C ASP A 59 -5.10 -1.43 16.03
N PRO A 60 -5.72 -2.38 16.76
CA PRO A 60 -6.65 -3.35 16.17
C PRO A 60 -7.81 -2.73 15.40
N LYS A 61 -8.26 -1.52 15.76
CA LYS A 61 -9.33 -0.81 15.04
C LYS A 61 -8.85 -0.35 13.67
N ASP A 62 -7.61 0.11 13.57
CA ASP A 62 -7.01 0.50 12.29
C ASP A 62 -6.77 -0.71 11.40
N LEU A 63 -6.34 -1.84 11.96
CA LEU A 63 -6.22 -3.09 11.21
C LEU A 63 -7.58 -3.54 10.65
N LYS A 64 -8.66 -3.37 11.41
CA LYS A 64 -10.01 -3.67 10.94
C LYS A 64 -10.44 -2.74 9.79
N ARG A 65 -10.22 -1.43 9.93
CA ARG A 65 -10.50 -0.45 8.85
C ARG A 65 -9.69 -0.73 7.59
N LEU A 66 -8.41 -1.08 7.74
CA LEU A 66 -7.55 -1.47 6.62
C LEU A 66 -8.14 -2.68 5.90
N GLN A 67 -8.50 -3.73 6.64
CA GLN A 67 -9.13 -4.92 6.05
C GLN A 67 -10.41 -4.58 5.28
N ASP A 68 -11.27 -3.72 5.82
CA ASP A 68 -12.53 -3.34 5.17
C ASP A 68 -12.33 -2.45 3.92
N SER A 69 -11.15 -1.83 3.77
CA SER A 69 -10.79 -0.97 2.62
C SER A 69 -10.05 -1.73 1.51
N LEU A 70 -9.58 -2.95 1.79
CA LEU A 70 -8.86 -3.79 0.84
C LEU A 70 -9.83 -4.62 -0.02
N PRO A 71 -9.44 -5.00 -1.25
CA PRO A 71 -10.21 -5.96 -2.02
C PRO A 71 -10.23 -7.33 -1.32
N GLY A 72 -11.20 -8.18 -1.68
CA GLY A 72 -11.43 -9.45 -0.99
C GLY A 72 -10.27 -10.45 -1.02
N THR A 73 -9.32 -10.30 -1.95
CA THR A 73 -8.13 -11.15 -2.06
C THR A 73 -6.88 -10.28 -2.14
N ILE A 74 -5.87 -10.63 -1.32
CA ILE A 74 -4.50 -10.12 -1.39
C ILE A 74 -3.61 -11.29 -1.83
N ASP A 75 -2.84 -11.09 -2.89
CA ASP A 75 -1.97 -12.12 -3.47
C ASP A 75 -0.57 -12.13 -2.85
N VAL A 76 -0.13 -10.99 -2.29
CA VAL A 76 1.19 -10.75 -1.69
C VAL A 76 1.07 -9.80 -0.50
#